data_AF-A0A2K9Z7G7-F1
#
_entry.id   AF-A0A2K9Z7G7-F1
#
_cell.length_a   1.000
_cell.length_b   1.000
_cell.length_c   1.000
_cell.angle_alpha   90.00
_cell.angle_beta   90.00
_cell.angle_gamma   90.00
#
_symmetry.space_group_name_H-M   'P 1'
#
loop_
_entity.id
_entity.type
_entity.pdbx_description
1 polymer ?
#
loop_
_entity_poly.entity_id
_entity_poly.type
_entity_poly.pdbx_seq_one_letter_code
_entity_poly.pdbx_strand_id
1 'polypeptide(L)'
;MGSSRLSFGPFVYDPVTGSLWREGKSVATGPRPAALLGMLLEAEGRVVTKADLMDRAWQGLAVEEGNLTVQIATLRKILGARPDGTEWIVTVPRVGYRLPRQEDDGMAPVAPQPPSVAVLPFVNLGGDTDQDYFADGVVTEIITALARFRSFSVVSRHSAFIYKGRSIDVRQVAAELGVRYVLEGSIRREGGQVRINVQLVDGVTATHLWADHFEDGISHIFAFQDHITERVASIVEPAIEIAEIQRSRRDRPNSPAVYDLYLRALAAIVDESIENNAIAYALLQEALAIEPENAMLLSHAAWALEHRITMGWPRLGKDDKAECISLARRGLQHSAGDPRVMAHCGMALLQTDKDYEGGMAVLEAASAANPNDLMVAACSGIAALHCGDIDQALERLHRAVKLGPRDPDARFSLTGIAMAEIFRGNYEAAISHASRSLALNAHFDPTYWMLIAAHAHLGNMEQARQFLHALEAIAPDVTLEGILAGQPAKNPQRFTPVLEGLARAGMRPRP
;
A
#
# COMPACT_ATOMS: atom_id res chain seq x y z
N MET A 1 8.36 -42.50 -36.37
CA MET A 1 8.07 -41.94 -35.03
C MET A 1 9.32 -41.22 -34.57
N GLY A 2 9.37 -39.90 -34.75
CA GLY A 2 10.59 -39.11 -34.49
C GLY A 2 10.81 -38.95 -32.98
N SER A 3 11.94 -39.42 -32.48
CA SER A 3 12.37 -39.18 -31.10
C SER A 3 12.71 -37.70 -30.95
N SER A 4 11.85 -36.94 -30.26
CA SER A 4 12.11 -35.53 -29.94
C SER A 4 13.17 -35.46 -28.85
N ARG A 5 14.42 -35.20 -29.24
CA ARG A 5 15.48 -34.82 -28.29
C ARG A 5 15.04 -33.57 -27.52
N LEU A 6 15.28 -33.57 -26.22
CA LEU A 6 14.88 -32.48 -25.33
C LEU A 6 16.06 -31.51 -25.18
N SER A 7 15.87 -30.25 -25.56
CA SER A 7 16.89 -29.19 -25.44
C SER A 7 16.59 -28.26 -24.26
N PHE A 8 17.61 -27.91 -23.48
CA PHE A 8 17.54 -26.91 -22.42
C PHE A 8 18.91 -26.22 -22.26
N GLY A 9 18.96 -24.89 -22.39
CA GLY A 9 20.22 -24.16 -22.36
C GLY A 9 21.23 -24.68 -23.40
N PRO A 10 22.51 -24.88 -23.02
CA PRO A 10 23.52 -25.46 -23.91
C PRO A 10 23.43 -26.98 -24.03
N PHE A 11 22.41 -27.62 -23.44
CA PHE A 11 22.29 -29.07 -23.32
C PHE A 11 21.23 -29.67 -24.26
N VAL A 12 21.52 -30.87 -24.75
CA VAL A 12 20.58 -31.72 -25.48
C VAL A 12 20.56 -33.07 -24.78
N TYR A 13 19.37 -33.58 -24.47
CA TYR A 13 19.15 -34.86 -23.80
C TYR A 13 18.32 -35.79 -24.68
N ASP A 14 18.75 -37.05 -24.79
CA ASP A 14 17.99 -38.10 -25.46
C ASP A 14 17.34 -39.02 -24.42
N PRO A 15 16.00 -38.96 -24.25
CA PRO A 15 15.30 -39.75 -23.25
C PRO A 15 15.32 -41.26 -23.53
N VAL A 16 15.60 -41.67 -24.78
CA VAL A 16 15.65 -43.10 -25.14
C VAL A 16 16.98 -43.72 -24.71
N THR A 17 18.08 -43.00 -24.92
CA THR A 17 19.43 -43.52 -24.63
C THR A 17 19.99 -43.03 -23.29
N GLY A 18 19.35 -42.05 -22.64
CA GLY A 18 19.84 -41.38 -21.44
C GLY A 18 21.10 -40.52 -21.69
N SER A 19 21.44 -40.28 -22.95
CA SER A 19 22.66 -39.55 -23.32
C SER A 19 22.46 -38.04 -23.21
N LEU A 20 23.46 -37.35 -22.66
CA LEU A 20 23.49 -35.89 -22.51
C LEU A 20 24.65 -35.33 -23.35
N TRP A 21 24.38 -34.25 -24.08
CA TRP A 21 25.39 -33.48 -24.80
C TRP A 21 25.36 -32.02 -24.32
N ARG A 22 26.52 -31.37 -24.27
CA ARG A 22 26.69 -29.93 -24.06
C ARG A 22 27.41 -29.35 -25.27
N GLU A 23 26.77 -28.42 -25.99
CA GLU A 23 27.33 -27.81 -27.20
C GLU A 23 27.88 -28.85 -28.22
N GLY A 24 27.17 -29.97 -28.36
CA GLY A 24 27.55 -31.07 -29.26
C GLY A 24 28.59 -32.05 -28.72
N LYS A 25 29.18 -31.83 -27.54
CA LYS A 25 30.11 -32.77 -26.89
C LYS A 25 29.37 -33.67 -25.91
N SER A 26 29.65 -34.98 -25.94
CA SER A 26 29.03 -35.94 -25.02
C SER A 26 29.49 -35.69 -23.59
N VAL A 27 28.54 -35.68 -22.66
CA VAL A 27 28.77 -35.51 -21.21
C VAL A 27 28.45 -36.82 -20.52
N ALA A 28 29.45 -37.40 -19.86
CA ALA A 28 29.27 -38.64 -19.11
C ALA A 28 28.31 -38.41 -17.95
N THR A 29 27.13 -39.03 -18.04
CA THR A 29 26.16 -39.09 -16.95
C THR A 29 26.02 -40.55 -16.52
N GLY A 30 26.03 -40.79 -15.20
CA GLY A 30 25.72 -42.12 -14.70
C GLY A 30 24.25 -42.49 -15.02
N PRO A 31 23.89 -43.79 -15.03
CA PRO A 31 22.54 -44.23 -15.41
C PRO A 31 21.44 -43.66 -14.51
N ARG A 32 21.71 -43.50 -13.20
CA ARG A 32 20.75 -42.94 -12.23
C ARG A 32 20.59 -41.41 -12.39
N PRO A 33 21.68 -40.60 -12.44
CA PRO A 33 21.60 -39.20 -12.84
C PRO A 33 20.84 -38.97 -14.15
N ALA A 34 21.12 -39.78 -15.18
CA ALA A 34 20.46 -39.66 -16.48
C ALA A 34 18.94 -39.89 -16.38
N ALA A 35 18.50 -40.90 -15.62
CA ALA A 35 17.08 -41.17 -15.39
C ALA A 35 16.39 -40.04 -14.61
N LEU A 36 17.03 -39.52 -13.55
CA LEU A 36 16.52 -38.38 -12.78
C LEU A 36 16.36 -37.13 -13.63
N LEU A 37 17.36 -36.83 -14.48
CA LEU A 37 17.30 -35.70 -15.41
C LEU A 37 16.16 -35.84 -16.42
N GLY A 38 15.94 -37.04 -16.97
CA GLY A 38 14.83 -37.31 -17.87
C GLY A 38 13.47 -37.01 -17.23
N MET A 39 13.26 -37.45 -15.99
CA MET A 39 12.01 -37.18 -15.27
C MET A 39 11.80 -35.68 -14.99
N LEU A 40 12.86 -34.96 -14.65
CA LEU A 40 12.78 -33.51 -14.42
C LEU A 40 12.49 -32.74 -15.73
N LEU A 41 12.99 -33.22 -16.86
CA LEU A 41 12.70 -32.65 -18.18
C LEU A 41 11.27 -32.96 -18.64
N GLU A 42 10.78 -34.19 -18.42
CA GLU A 42 9.38 -34.58 -18.68
C GLU A 42 8.38 -33.79 -17.82
N ALA A 43 8.79 -33.33 -16.64
CA ALA A 43 7.93 -32.53 -15.75
C ALA A 43 7.72 -31.09 -16.24
N GLU A 44 8.47 -30.65 -17.25
CA GLU A 44 8.30 -29.36 -17.92
C GLU A 44 8.23 -28.16 -16.95
N GLY A 45 9.12 -28.11 -15.95
CA GLY A 45 9.16 -27.04 -14.95
C GLY A 45 8.35 -27.30 -13.67
N ARG A 46 7.47 -28.32 -13.66
CA ARG A 46 6.74 -28.74 -12.45
C ARG A 46 7.64 -29.47 -11.47
N VAL A 47 7.27 -29.41 -10.19
CA VAL A 47 7.98 -30.12 -9.12
C VAL A 47 7.69 -31.61 -9.22
N VAL A 48 8.74 -32.43 -9.26
CA VAL A 48 8.64 -33.89 -9.14
C VAL A 48 8.93 -34.25 -7.69
N THR A 49 8.02 -34.97 -7.05
CA THR A 49 8.15 -35.29 -5.62
C THR A 49 9.34 -36.22 -5.38
N LYS A 50 9.91 -36.17 -4.16
CA LYS A 50 10.98 -37.10 -3.78
C LYS A 50 10.53 -38.56 -3.88
N ALA A 51 9.26 -38.85 -3.55
CA ALA A 51 8.68 -40.18 -3.65
C ALA A 51 8.66 -40.67 -5.11
N ASP A 52 8.19 -39.85 -6.04
CA ASP A 52 8.12 -40.22 -7.47
C ASP A 52 9.52 -40.40 -8.08
N LEU A 53 10.46 -39.54 -7.71
CA LEU A 53 11.86 -39.65 -8.16
C LEU A 53 12.51 -40.94 -7.63
N MET A 54 12.28 -41.27 -6.36
CA MET A 54 12.81 -42.49 -5.73
C MET A 54 12.20 -43.74 -6.35
N ASP A 55 10.88 -43.79 -6.50
CA ASP A 55 10.17 -44.95 -7.04
C ASP A 55 10.59 -45.25 -8.48
N ARG A 56 10.65 -44.21 -9.33
CA ARG A 56 10.92 -44.38 -10.76
C ARG A 56 12.40 -44.51 -11.08
N ALA A 57 13.29 -43.84 -10.33
CA ALA A 57 14.74 -44.01 -10.54
C ALA A 57 15.32 -45.24 -9.85
N TRP A 58 14.61 -45.93 -8.94
CA TRP A 58 15.09 -47.15 -8.27
C TRP A 58 14.13 -48.36 -8.31
N GLN A 59 13.05 -48.32 -9.11
CA GLN A 59 12.10 -49.43 -9.41
C GLN A 59 12.22 -50.66 -8.51
N GLY A 60 11.62 -50.60 -7.31
CA GLY A 60 11.53 -51.72 -6.37
C GLY A 60 12.71 -51.94 -5.43
N LEU A 61 13.74 -51.08 -5.44
CA LEU A 61 14.84 -51.11 -4.46
C LEU A 61 14.56 -50.12 -3.32
N ALA A 62 14.61 -50.60 -2.08
CA ALA A 62 14.60 -49.73 -0.90
C ALA A 62 15.94 -48.99 -0.80
N VAL A 63 15.93 -47.70 -1.05
CA VAL A 63 17.08 -46.79 -0.90
C VAL A 63 16.72 -45.67 0.05
N GLU A 64 17.72 -45.18 0.79
CA GLU A 64 17.57 -44.01 1.63
C GLU A 64 17.51 -42.73 0.79
N GLU A 65 16.73 -41.75 1.26
CA GLU A 65 16.56 -40.44 0.62
C GLU A 65 17.89 -39.67 0.46
N GLY A 66 18.88 -39.97 1.31
CA GLY A 66 20.25 -39.45 1.17
C GLY A 66 20.88 -39.77 -0.19
N ASN A 67 20.55 -40.92 -0.79
CA ASN A 67 21.06 -41.30 -2.11
C ASN A 67 20.51 -40.39 -3.21
N LEU A 68 19.22 -40.03 -3.17
CA LEU A 68 18.64 -39.04 -4.08
C LEU A 68 19.38 -37.71 -4.00
N THR A 69 19.69 -37.25 -2.80
CA THR A 69 20.43 -35.99 -2.58
C THR A 69 21.82 -36.04 -3.23
N VAL A 70 22.54 -37.17 -3.11
CA VAL A 70 23.86 -37.37 -3.74
C VAL A 70 23.77 -37.37 -5.27
N GLN A 71 22.77 -38.02 -5.86
CA GLN A 71 22.59 -38.03 -7.31
C GLN A 71 22.21 -36.65 -7.86
N ILE A 72 21.37 -35.89 -7.14
CA ILE A 72 21.03 -34.50 -7.52
C ILE A 72 22.25 -33.58 -7.41
N ALA A 73 23.08 -33.74 -6.38
CA ALA A 73 24.34 -32.99 -6.26
C ALA A 73 25.31 -33.32 -7.41
N THR A 74 25.38 -34.59 -7.81
CA THR A 74 26.16 -35.04 -8.97
C THR A 74 25.66 -34.40 -10.26
N LEU A 75 24.34 -34.38 -10.48
CA LEU A 75 23.75 -33.70 -11.64
C LEU A 75 24.05 -32.21 -11.66
N ARG A 76 23.91 -31.50 -10.54
CA ARG A 76 24.25 -30.07 -10.43
C ARG A 76 25.70 -29.80 -10.80
N LYS A 77 26.62 -30.66 -10.35
CA LYS A 77 28.04 -30.56 -10.70
C LYS A 77 28.29 -30.77 -12.20
N ILE A 78 27.58 -31.71 -12.83
CA ILE A 78 27.69 -32.00 -14.27
C ILE A 78 27.12 -30.84 -15.11
N LEU A 79 25.99 -30.27 -14.70
CA LEU A 79 25.31 -29.19 -15.41
C LEU A 79 25.97 -27.82 -15.20
N GLY A 80 26.66 -27.64 -14.06
CA GLY A 80 27.27 -26.36 -13.69
C GLY A 80 26.24 -25.30 -13.29
N ALA A 81 26.66 -24.03 -13.29
CA ALA A 81 25.77 -22.90 -13.10
C ALA A 81 25.12 -22.46 -14.43
N ARG A 82 23.95 -21.85 -14.33
CA ARG A 82 23.31 -21.11 -15.42
C ARG A 82 24.05 -19.77 -15.69
N PRO A 83 23.82 -19.13 -16.85
CA PRO A 83 24.43 -17.84 -17.17
C PRO A 83 24.15 -16.71 -16.15
N ASP A 84 23.04 -16.79 -15.42
CA ASP A 84 22.60 -15.87 -14.36
C ASP A 84 23.20 -16.20 -12.98
N GLY A 85 24.02 -17.25 -12.86
CA GLY A 85 24.63 -17.71 -11.61
C GLY A 85 23.77 -18.67 -10.79
N THR A 86 22.56 -19.03 -11.24
CA THR A 86 21.67 -19.98 -10.52
C THR A 86 21.93 -21.45 -10.89
N GLU A 87 21.39 -22.40 -10.12
CA GLU A 87 21.53 -23.84 -10.42
C GLU A 87 20.44 -24.33 -11.40
N TRP A 88 20.80 -25.25 -12.30
CA TRP A 88 19.82 -25.84 -13.24
C TRP A 88 18.70 -26.65 -12.57
N ILE A 89 18.99 -27.28 -11.43
CA ILE A 89 18.02 -28.09 -10.67
C ILE A 89 17.76 -27.40 -9.33
N VAL A 90 16.52 -26.98 -9.11
CA VAL A 90 16.10 -26.27 -7.90
C VAL A 90 15.50 -27.26 -6.91
N THR A 91 15.92 -27.17 -5.65
CA THR A 91 15.32 -27.94 -4.55
C THR A 91 14.07 -27.21 -4.05
N VAL A 92 12.94 -27.91 -3.97
CA VAL A 92 11.72 -27.40 -3.34
C VAL A 92 11.63 -28.03 -1.95
N PRO A 93 11.86 -27.26 -0.87
CA PRO A 93 11.94 -27.79 0.48
C PRO A 93 10.73 -28.65 0.84
N ARG A 94 10.98 -29.84 1.40
CA ARG A 94 9.97 -30.84 1.82
C ARG A 94 9.10 -31.44 0.71
N VAL A 95 9.30 -31.08 -0.56
CA VAL A 95 8.48 -31.59 -1.67
C VAL A 95 9.32 -32.42 -2.64
N GLY A 96 10.40 -31.87 -3.19
CA GLY A 96 11.10 -32.52 -4.29
C GLY A 96 12.05 -31.60 -5.06
N TYR A 97 12.19 -31.86 -6.36
CA TYR A 97 13.12 -31.15 -7.23
C TYR A 97 12.40 -30.74 -8.53
N ARG A 98 12.87 -29.65 -9.15
CA ARG A 98 12.39 -29.21 -10.47
C ARG A 98 13.53 -28.68 -11.33
N LEU A 99 13.37 -28.78 -12.65
CA LEU A 99 14.22 -28.13 -13.65
C LEU A 99 13.38 -27.04 -14.35
N PRO A 100 13.57 -25.75 -14.02
CA PRO A 100 12.79 -24.65 -14.60
C PRO A 100 13.00 -24.52 -16.12
N ARG A 101 11.96 -24.19 -16.91
CA ARG A 101 12.11 -23.95 -18.36
C ARG A 101 12.98 -22.71 -18.60
N GLN A 102 13.69 -22.66 -19.73
CA GLN A 102 14.49 -21.49 -20.10
C GLN A 102 13.61 -20.25 -20.41
N GLU A 103 12.31 -20.45 -20.67
CA GLU A 103 11.30 -19.39 -20.76
C GLU A 103 10.71 -19.00 -19.38
N ASP A 104 11.01 -19.75 -18.30
CA ASP A 104 10.71 -19.36 -16.90
C ASP A 104 11.77 -18.42 -16.30
N ASP A 105 12.73 -17.91 -17.09
CA ASP A 105 13.58 -16.77 -16.69
C ASP A 105 12.80 -15.44 -16.66
N GLY A 106 11.48 -15.48 -16.88
CA GLY A 106 10.58 -14.55 -16.23
C GLY A 106 10.29 -15.04 -14.82
N MET A 107 11.21 -14.73 -13.88
CA MET A 107 10.93 -14.59 -12.44
C MET A 107 9.76 -15.46 -11.98
N ALA A 108 10.00 -16.70 -11.50
CA ALA A 108 9.04 -17.37 -10.60
C ALA A 108 8.46 -16.25 -9.73
N PRO A 109 7.15 -15.95 -9.76
CA PRO A 109 6.66 -14.68 -9.26
C PRO A 109 7.16 -14.61 -7.83
N VAL A 110 8.21 -13.80 -7.64
CA VAL A 110 8.57 -13.30 -6.34
C VAL A 110 7.31 -12.52 -6.09
N ALA A 111 6.40 -13.11 -5.32
CA ALA A 111 5.20 -12.44 -4.86
C ALA A 111 5.70 -11.05 -4.51
N PRO A 112 5.21 -9.98 -5.20
CA PRO A 112 5.83 -8.67 -5.15
C PRO A 112 6.11 -8.36 -3.70
N GLN A 113 7.39 -8.42 -3.32
CA GLN A 113 7.74 -8.21 -1.93
C GLN A 113 7.35 -6.77 -1.66
N PRO A 114 6.66 -6.50 -0.54
CA PRO A 114 6.33 -5.13 -0.20
C PRO A 114 7.62 -4.30 -0.27
N PRO A 115 7.55 -3.05 -0.75
CA PRO A 115 8.73 -2.21 -0.85
C PRO A 115 9.52 -2.20 0.46
N SER A 116 10.83 -2.05 0.37
CA SER A 116 11.72 -2.10 1.53
C SER A 116 12.42 -0.77 1.73
N VAL A 117 12.48 -0.32 2.98
CA VAL A 117 13.09 0.96 3.39
C VAL A 117 14.18 0.74 4.42
N ALA A 118 15.32 1.43 4.25
CA ALA A 118 16.34 1.57 5.28
C ALA A 118 16.39 3.02 5.77
N VAL A 119 16.57 3.21 7.08
CA VAL A 119 16.85 4.54 7.65
C VAL A 119 18.32 4.59 8.05
N LEU A 120 19.09 5.43 7.37
CA LEU A 120 20.51 5.59 7.65
C LEU A 120 20.74 6.51 8.86
N PRO A 121 21.86 6.33 9.58
CA PRO A 121 22.28 7.27 10.62
C PRO A 121 22.38 8.68 10.05
N PHE A 122 21.75 9.65 10.71
CA PHE A 122 21.83 11.03 10.28
C PHE A 122 23.22 11.60 10.52
N VAL A 123 23.71 12.39 9.57
CA VAL A 123 25.01 13.04 9.66
C VAL A 123 24.95 14.19 10.67
N ASN A 124 25.75 14.11 11.73
CA ASN A 124 25.92 15.21 12.68
C ASN A 124 26.87 16.27 12.11
N LEU A 125 26.32 17.42 11.76
CA LEU A 125 27.06 18.57 11.22
C LEU A 125 27.49 19.57 12.30
N GLY A 126 27.13 19.34 13.57
CA GLY A 126 27.45 20.22 14.70
C GLY A 126 28.87 20.07 15.24
N GLY A 127 29.63 19.06 14.80
CA GLY A 127 31.04 18.85 15.18
C GLY A 127 31.29 18.29 16.58
N ASP A 128 30.27 18.26 17.44
CA ASP A 128 30.33 17.68 18.78
C ASP A 128 29.80 16.24 18.77
N THR A 129 30.71 15.26 18.89
CA THR A 129 30.38 13.83 18.93
C THR A 129 29.55 13.43 20.15
N ASP A 130 29.54 14.23 21.21
CA ASP A 130 28.67 13.99 22.36
C ASP A 130 27.20 14.24 22.00
N GLN A 131 26.88 14.72 20.79
CA GLN A 131 25.51 14.95 20.32
C GLN A 131 25.01 13.86 19.36
N ASP A 132 25.85 12.87 19.04
CA ASP A 132 25.49 11.74 18.18
C ASP A 132 24.36 10.90 18.77
N TYR A 133 24.20 10.86 20.10
CA TYR A 133 23.10 10.13 20.74
C TYR A 133 21.74 10.69 20.35
N PHE A 134 21.66 12.01 20.13
CA PHE A 134 20.40 12.66 19.76
C PHE A 134 20.01 12.27 18.33
N ALA A 135 20.97 12.33 17.39
CA ALA A 135 20.75 11.85 16.02
C ALA A 135 20.37 10.38 15.97
N ASP A 136 21.07 9.55 16.74
CA ASP A 136 20.77 8.12 16.84
C ASP A 136 19.40 7.85 17.47
N GLY A 137 18.98 8.66 18.44
CA GLY A 137 17.68 8.59 19.10
C GLY A 137 16.53 8.89 18.13
N VAL A 138 16.62 10.02 17.43
CA VAL A 138 15.65 10.42 16.39
C VAL A 138 15.52 9.33 15.31
N VAL A 139 16.64 8.82 14.81
CA VAL A 139 16.64 7.73 13.81
C VAL A 139 15.97 6.47 14.36
N THR A 140 16.21 6.11 15.62
CA THR A 140 15.63 4.92 16.25
C THR A 140 14.11 5.02 16.38
N GLU A 141 13.62 6.19 16.75
CA GLU A 141 12.18 6.44 16.84
C GLU A 141 11.51 6.47 15.48
N ILE A 142 12.15 7.07 14.47
CA ILE A 142 11.68 6.99 13.08
C ILE A 142 11.58 5.54 12.62
N ILE A 143 12.60 4.71 12.83
CA ILE A 143 12.56 3.27 12.51
C ILE A 143 11.38 2.59 13.22
N THR A 144 11.17 2.90 14.50
CA THR A 144 10.09 2.32 15.32
C THR A 144 8.70 2.73 14.83
N ALA A 145 8.53 4.01 14.45
CA ALA A 145 7.29 4.52 13.89
C ALA A 145 7.01 3.94 12.50
N LEU A 146 8.02 3.87 11.62
CA LEU A 146 7.92 3.28 10.29
C LEU A 146 7.59 1.77 10.35
N ALA A 147 8.07 1.05 11.36
CA ALA A 147 7.79 -0.38 11.53
C ALA A 147 6.31 -0.70 11.83
N ARG A 148 5.48 0.30 12.13
CA ARG A 148 4.03 0.15 12.33
C ARG A 148 3.26 0.07 11.01
N PHE A 149 3.87 0.50 9.90
CA PHE A 149 3.29 0.39 8.57
C PHE A 149 3.52 -1.03 8.02
N ARG A 150 2.49 -1.58 7.36
CA ARG A 150 2.52 -2.92 6.76
C ARG A 150 2.71 -2.90 5.24
N SER A 151 2.58 -1.73 4.61
CA SER A 151 2.76 -1.54 3.17
C SER A 151 4.22 -1.65 2.72
N PHE A 152 5.19 -1.56 3.64
CA PHE A 152 6.61 -1.77 3.38
C PHE A 152 7.32 -2.51 4.52
N SER A 153 8.50 -3.06 4.24
CA SER A 153 9.40 -3.63 5.25
C SER A 153 10.48 -2.62 5.64
N VAL A 154 10.82 -2.57 6.93
CA VAL A 154 11.88 -1.70 7.45
C VAL A 154 13.10 -2.52 7.81
N VAL A 155 14.27 -2.14 7.29
CA VAL A 155 15.55 -2.79 7.64
C VAL A 155 15.91 -2.51 9.09
N SER A 156 16.49 -3.51 9.75
CA SER A 156 16.90 -3.40 11.14
C SER A 156 17.91 -2.26 11.34
N ARG A 157 17.77 -1.55 12.47
CA ARG A 157 18.71 -0.51 12.90
C ARG A 157 20.16 -0.96 12.82
N HIS A 158 20.47 -2.18 13.29
CA HIS A 158 21.83 -2.71 13.31
C HIS A 158 22.44 -2.81 11.91
N SER A 159 21.66 -3.25 10.93
CA SER A 159 22.10 -3.38 9.54
C SER A 159 22.38 -2.01 8.91
N ALA A 160 21.57 -0.99 9.20
CA ALA A 160 21.76 0.35 8.66
C ALA A 160 22.90 1.13 9.37
N PHE A 161 23.13 0.88 10.66
CA PHE A 161 24.11 1.63 11.45
C PHE A 161 25.57 1.29 11.13
N ILE A 162 25.85 0.22 10.38
CA ILE A 162 27.20 -0.08 9.89
C ILE A 162 27.75 1.02 8.95
N TYR A 163 26.85 1.82 8.36
CA TYR A 163 27.18 2.93 7.47
C TYR A 163 27.45 4.25 8.22
N LYS A 164 27.34 4.28 9.56
CA LYS A 164 27.58 5.49 10.36
C LYS A 164 28.99 6.06 10.11
N GLY A 165 29.06 7.37 9.88
CA GLY A 165 30.32 8.08 9.63
C GLY A 165 30.98 7.77 8.28
N ARG A 166 30.31 7.02 7.40
CA ARG A 166 30.81 6.71 6.06
C ARG A 166 30.09 7.57 5.02
N SER A 167 30.85 8.16 4.10
CA SER A 167 30.31 8.80 2.90
C SER A 167 30.23 7.76 1.78
N ILE A 168 29.09 7.08 1.66
CA ILE A 168 28.86 6.02 0.65
C ILE A 168 27.69 6.45 -0.25
N ASP A 169 27.77 6.12 -1.54
CA ASP A 169 26.69 6.35 -2.49
C ASP A 169 25.43 5.55 -2.08
N VAL A 170 24.29 6.23 -2.03
CA VAL A 170 23.00 5.63 -1.65
C VAL A 170 22.67 4.37 -2.47
N ARG A 171 23.12 4.30 -3.73
CA ARG A 171 22.91 3.13 -4.59
C ARG A 171 23.65 1.90 -4.13
N GLN A 172 24.87 2.11 -3.64
CA GLN A 172 25.65 1.03 -3.06
C GLN A 172 25.02 0.54 -1.76
N VAL A 173 24.60 1.47 -0.89
CA VAL A 173 23.93 1.12 0.37
C VAL A 173 22.64 0.35 0.11
N ALA A 174 21.83 0.81 -0.84
CA ALA A 174 20.59 0.15 -1.22
C ALA A 174 20.81 -1.27 -1.75
N ALA A 175 21.82 -1.45 -2.62
CA ALA A 175 22.19 -2.76 -3.15
C ALA A 175 22.70 -3.72 -2.06
N GLU A 176 23.56 -3.25 -1.14
CA GLU A 176 24.12 -4.05 -0.05
C GLU A 176 23.06 -4.45 0.99
N LEU A 177 22.12 -3.55 1.29
CA LEU A 177 21.02 -3.82 2.23
C LEU A 177 19.83 -4.53 1.58
N GLY A 178 19.81 -4.65 0.24
CA GLY A 178 18.68 -5.22 -0.49
C GLY A 178 17.40 -4.38 -0.38
N VAL A 179 17.54 -3.04 -0.28
CA VAL A 179 16.40 -2.13 -0.14
C VAL A 179 16.11 -1.33 -1.40
N ARG A 180 14.84 -0.97 -1.59
CA ARG A 180 14.46 -0.04 -2.67
C ARG A 180 14.57 1.41 -2.25
N TYR A 181 14.19 1.73 -1.03
CA TYR A 181 14.11 3.11 -0.54
C TYR A 181 15.08 3.33 0.62
N VAL A 182 15.66 4.53 0.66
CA VAL A 182 16.58 4.94 1.72
C VAL A 182 16.13 6.27 2.26
N LEU A 183 15.94 6.34 3.58
CA LEU A 183 15.75 7.58 4.32
C LEU A 183 17.11 8.00 4.90
N GLU A 184 17.56 9.18 4.54
CA GLU A 184 18.81 9.76 5.04
C GLU A 184 18.61 11.21 5.48
N GLY A 185 19.56 11.73 6.24
CA GLY A 185 19.38 13.05 6.83
C GLY A 185 20.62 13.60 7.52
N SER A 186 20.50 14.81 8.01
CA SER A 186 21.53 15.49 8.78
C SER A 186 20.94 16.26 9.95
N ILE A 187 21.71 16.40 11.02
CA ILE A 187 21.36 17.19 12.19
C ILE A 187 22.45 18.22 12.43
N ARG A 188 22.05 19.47 12.68
CA ARG A 188 22.94 20.54 13.13
C ARG A 188 22.35 21.17 14.37
N ARG A 189 23.18 21.30 15.40
CA ARG A 189 22.82 22.02 16.62
C ARG A 189 23.81 23.15 16.82
N GLU A 190 23.32 24.38 16.81
CA GLU A 190 24.13 25.59 16.89
C GLU A 190 23.33 26.70 17.57
N GLY A 191 23.96 27.49 18.45
CA GLY A 191 23.32 28.68 19.03
C GLY A 191 22.03 28.44 19.81
N GLY A 192 21.80 27.24 20.35
CA GLY A 192 20.56 26.88 21.04
C GLY A 192 19.40 26.47 20.13
N GLN A 193 19.64 26.34 18.83
CA GLN A 193 18.70 25.81 17.85
C GLN A 193 19.14 24.42 17.36
N VAL A 194 18.18 23.60 16.96
CA VAL A 194 18.39 22.31 16.29
C VAL A 194 17.74 22.37 14.93
N ARG A 195 18.50 22.07 13.88
CA ARG A 195 18.03 21.92 12.50
C ARG A 195 18.22 20.48 12.04
N ILE A 196 17.18 19.88 11.51
CA ILE A 196 17.20 18.51 10.97
C ILE A 196 16.76 18.58 9.51
N ASN A 197 17.55 18.00 8.61
CA ASN A 197 17.15 17.78 7.23
C ASN A 197 16.93 16.29 7.01
N VAL A 198 15.83 15.92 6.37
CA VAL A 198 15.49 14.53 6.07
C VAL A 198 15.09 14.41 4.62
N GLN A 199 15.50 13.32 3.96
CA GLN A 199 15.13 13.02 2.59
C GLN A 199 14.90 11.53 2.37
N LEU A 200 13.90 11.22 1.55
CA LEU A 200 13.59 9.89 1.06
C LEU A 200 14.07 9.77 -0.38
N VAL A 201 14.86 8.73 -0.65
CA VAL A 201 15.56 8.53 -1.92
C VAL A 201 15.23 7.16 -2.49
N ASP A 202 15.04 7.10 -3.81
CA ASP A 202 15.04 5.84 -4.55
C ASP A 202 16.47 5.30 -4.63
N GLY A 203 16.73 4.20 -3.94
CA GLY A 203 18.04 3.59 -3.80
C GLY A 203 18.59 2.98 -5.10
N VAL A 204 17.80 2.86 -6.17
CA VAL A 204 18.31 2.38 -7.47
C VAL A 204 18.65 3.54 -8.40
N THR A 205 17.77 4.55 -8.46
CA THR A 205 17.95 5.69 -9.37
C THR A 205 18.65 6.88 -8.73
N ALA A 206 18.88 6.86 -7.42
CA ALA A 206 19.34 7.99 -6.60
C ALA A 206 18.45 9.24 -6.76
N THR A 207 17.15 9.04 -7.03
CA THR A 207 16.20 10.15 -7.20
C THR A 207 15.60 10.52 -5.85
N HIS A 208 15.60 11.81 -5.51
CA HIS A 208 14.90 12.30 -4.33
C HIS A 208 13.39 12.25 -4.56
N LEU A 209 12.69 11.50 -3.72
CA LEU A 209 11.24 11.37 -3.74
C LEU A 209 10.57 12.43 -2.86
N TRP A 210 11.22 12.73 -1.73
CA TRP A 210 10.78 13.75 -0.79
C TRP A 210 11.98 14.28 0.00
N ALA A 211 11.91 15.55 0.40
CA ALA A 211 12.85 16.15 1.33
C ALA A 211 12.14 17.25 2.13
N ASP A 212 12.53 17.42 3.39
CA ASP A 212 12.03 18.46 4.27
C ASP A 212 13.06 18.85 5.34
N HIS A 213 12.81 19.98 5.99
CA HIS A 213 13.65 20.45 7.09
C HIS A 213 12.83 20.91 8.29
N PHE A 214 13.36 20.68 9.47
CA PHE A 214 12.75 21.01 10.76
C PHE A 214 13.71 21.89 11.55
N GLU A 215 13.19 22.92 12.20
CA GLU A 215 13.97 23.82 13.04
C GLU A 215 13.19 24.19 14.31
N ASP A 216 13.82 24.04 15.48
CA ASP A 216 13.24 24.43 16.76
C ASP A 216 14.32 24.78 17.80
N GLY A 217 13.89 25.42 18.88
CA GLY A 217 14.71 25.76 20.03
C GLY A 217 14.99 24.54 20.92
N ILE A 218 16.18 24.50 21.50
CA ILE A 218 16.62 23.34 22.28
C ILE A 218 15.84 23.10 23.58
N SER A 219 15.17 24.13 24.10
CA SER A 219 14.35 24.04 25.31
C SER A 219 13.17 23.06 25.16
N HIS A 220 12.79 22.71 23.92
CA HIS A 220 11.68 21.80 23.61
C HIS A 220 12.14 20.54 22.86
N ILE A 221 13.41 20.13 23.05
CA ILE A 221 14.04 19.08 22.23
C ILE A 221 13.28 17.74 22.18
N PHE A 222 12.65 17.31 23.26
CA PHE A 222 11.87 16.05 23.27
C PHE A 222 10.55 16.19 22.48
N ALA A 223 9.82 17.29 22.68
CA ALA A 223 8.60 17.56 21.91
C ALA A 223 8.93 17.77 20.42
N PHE A 224 10.07 18.36 20.11
CA PHE A 224 10.58 18.50 18.76
C PHE A 224 10.92 17.14 18.13
N GLN A 225 11.57 16.25 18.89
CA GLN A 225 11.86 14.88 18.46
C GLN A 225 10.58 14.09 18.16
N ASP A 226 9.58 14.11 19.06
CA ASP A 226 8.28 13.47 18.84
C ASP A 226 7.62 14.02 17.55
N HIS A 227 7.63 15.34 17.39
CA HIS A 227 7.05 16.00 16.23
C HIS A 227 7.70 15.54 14.91
N ILE A 228 9.02 15.44 14.87
CA ILE A 228 9.75 14.99 13.66
C ILE A 228 9.46 13.53 13.37
N THR A 229 9.49 12.67 14.39
CA THR A 229 9.20 11.25 14.24
C THR A 229 7.81 11.04 13.65
N GLU A 230 6.79 11.71 14.20
CA GLU A 230 5.41 11.65 13.67
C GLU A 230 5.34 12.15 12.23
N ARG A 231 5.92 13.31 11.95
CA ARG A 231 5.90 13.98 10.65
C ARG A 231 6.57 13.18 9.55
N VAL A 232 7.76 12.64 9.82
CA VAL A 232 8.53 11.80 8.89
C VAL A 232 7.79 10.50 8.64
N ALA A 233 7.37 9.79 9.70
CA ALA A 233 6.67 8.52 9.56
C ALA A 233 5.38 8.67 8.73
N SER A 234 4.64 9.76 8.92
CA SER A 234 3.38 10.03 8.21
C SER A 234 3.57 10.36 6.72
N ILE A 235 4.73 10.87 6.29
CA ILE A 235 4.98 11.24 4.88
C ILE A 235 5.65 10.11 4.10
N VAL A 236 6.51 9.31 4.75
CA VAL A 236 7.30 8.28 4.06
C VAL A 236 6.40 7.26 3.38
N GLU A 237 5.31 6.85 4.02
CA GLU A 237 4.42 5.85 3.44
C GLU A 237 3.72 6.32 2.15
N PRO A 238 3.03 7.47 2.12
CA PRO A 238 2.46 8.00 0.88
C PRO A 238 3.51 8.23 -0.22
N ALA A 239 4.70 8.70 0.15
CA ALA A 239 5.77 8.94 -0.83
C ALA A 239 6.25 7.64 -1.50
N ILE A 240 6.34 6.54 -0.74
CA ILE A 240 6.64 5.21 -1.28
C ILE A 240 5.49 4.70 -2.15
N GLU A 241 4.24 4.85 -1.71
CA GLU A 241 3.06 4.40 -2.46
C GLU A 241 2.97 5.10 -3.83
N ILE A 242 3.12 6.43 -3.86
CA ILE A 242 3.15 7.20 -5.12
C ILE A 242 4.28 6.72 -6.03
N ALA A 243 5.48 6.50 -5.49
CA ALA A 243 6.62 6.03 -6.28
C ALA A 243 6.35 4.64 -6.90
N GLU A 244 5.75 3.72 -6.16
CA GLU A 244 5.38 2.39 -6.66
C GLU A 244 4.24 2.44 -7.68
N ILE A 245 3.22 3.29 -7.48
CA ILE A 245 2.16 3.52 -8.47
C ILE A 245 2.75 4.00 -9.81
N GLN A 246 3.63 5.01 -9.78
CA GLN A 246 4.23 5.54 -11.01
C GLN A 246 5.12 4.51 -11.71
N ARG A 247 5.83 3.69 -10.93
CA ARG A 247 6.66 2.60 -11.44
C ARG A 247 5.82 1.51 -12.09
N SER A 248 4.72 1.09 -11.45
CA SER A 248 3.76 0.12 -12.02
C SER A 248 3.22 0.62 -13.37
N ARG A 249 2.75 1.88 -13.42
CA ARG A 249 2.24 2.49 -14.67
C ARG A 249 3.28 2.53 -15.79
N ARG A 250 4.53 2.87 -15.48
CA ARG A 250 5.60 3.02 -16.48
C ARG A 250 6.17 1.68 -16.94
N ASP A 251 6.44 0.78 -16.01
CA ASP A 251 7.27 -0.40 -16.27
C ASP A 251 6.42 -1.67 -16.47
N ARG A 252 5.14 -1.67 -16.07
CA ARG A 252 4.28 -2.86 -15.99
C ARG A 252 2.78 -2.63 -16.31
N PRO A 253 2.40 -1.84 -17.33
CA PRO A 253 1.01 -1.37 -17.51
C PRO A 253 -0.07 -2.46 -17.69
N ASN A 254 0.31 -3.68 -18.10
CA ASN A 254 -0.61 -4.79 -18.35
C ASN A 254 -0.27 -6.05 -17.53
N SER A 255 0.41 -5.90 -16.39
CA SER A 255 0.80 -7.05 -15.58
C SER A 255 -0.42 -7.69 -14.92
N PRO A 256 -0.58 -9.04 -14.99
CA PRO A 256 -1.62 -9.75 -14.25
C PRO A 256 -1.24 -9.97 -12.78
N ALA A 257 -0.08 -9.46 -12.33
CA ALA A 257 0.34 -9.61 -10.94
C ALA A 257 -0.61 -8.86 -10.00
N VAL A 258 -1.03 -9.53 -8.92
CA VAL A 258 -1.99 -9.01 -7.92
C VAL A 258 -1.59 -7.63 -7.40
N TYR A 259 -0.32 -7.43 -7.05
CA TYR A 259 0.17 -6.15 -6.56
C TYR A 259 0.11 -5.04 -7.62
N ASP A 260 0.28 -5.38 -8.91
CA ASP A 260 0.17 -4.40 -10.00
C ASP A 260 -1.29 -3.99 -10.22
N LEU A 261 -2.22 -4.97 -10.22
CA LEU A 261 -3.66 -4.71 -10.23
C LEU A 261 -4.07 -3.81 -9.05
N TYR A 262 -3.54 -4.08 -7.86
CA TYR A 262 -3.75 -3.26 -6.67
C TYR A 262 -3.26 -1.82 -6.85
N LEU A 263 -2.01 -1.61 -7.27
CA LEU A 263 -1.47 -0.26 -7.50
C LEU A 263 -2.26 0.52 -8.56
N ARG A 264 -2.70 -0.16 -9.63
CA ARG A 264 -3.56 0.45 -10.66
C ARG A 264 -4.94 0.82 -10.10
N ALA A 265 -5.50 -0.01 -9.22
CA ALA A 265 -6.76 0.29 -8.55
C ALA A 265 -6.63 1.51 -7.63
N LEU A 266 -5.58 1.59 -6.80
CA LEU A 266 -5.30 2.76 -5.96
C LEU A 266 -5.23 4.04 -6.80
N ALA A 267 -4.48 3.98 -7.91
CA ALA A 267 -4.26 5.12 -8.77
C ALA A 267 -5.53 5.58 -9.51
N ALA A 268 -6.54 4.72 -9.63
CA ALA A 268 -7.87 5.05 -10.14
C ALA A 268 -8.79 5.58 -9.01
N ILE A 269 -8.69 5.03 -7.80
CA ILE A 269 -9.48 5.47 -6.63
C ILE A 269 -9.21 6.93 -6.25
N VAL A 270 -7.95 7.39 -6.36
CA VAL A 270 -7.55 8.75 -5.95
C VAL A 270 -8.23 9.86 -6.76
N ASP A 271 -8.60 9.59 -8.01
CA ASP A 271 -9.27 10.58 -8.87
C ASP A 271 -10.71 10.88 -8.42
N GLU A 272 -11.37 9.95 -7.73
CA GLU A 272 -12.74 10.09 -7.20
C GLU A 272 -13.83 10.42 -8.23
N SER A 273 -13.63 10.08 -9.51
CA SER A 273 -14.73 10.07 -10.47
C SER A 273 -15.54 8.77 -10.41
N ILE A 274 -16.82 8.85 -10.81
CA ILE A 274 -17.74 7.71 -10.89
C ILE A 274 -17.15 6.57 -11.74
N GLU A 275 -16.48 6.93 -12.84
CA GLU A 275 -15.84 6.02 -13.78
C GLU A 275 -14.59 5.38 -13.21
N ASN A 276 -13.68 6.18 -12.63
CA ASN A 276 -12.43 5.64 -12.09
C ASN A 276 -12.65 4.81 -10.82
N ASN A 277 -13.66 5.14 -10.01
CA ASN A 277 -14.11 4.27 -8.92
C ASN A 277 -14.57 2.90 -9.43
N ALA A 278 -15.35 2.86 -10.52
CA ALA A 278 -15.80 1.61 -11.13
C ALA A 278 -14.62 0.78 -11.70
N ILE A 279 -13.65 1.45 -12.33
CA ILE A 279 -12.41 0.82 -12.81
C ILE A 279 -11.60 0.24 -11.65
N ALA A 280 -11.42 1.00 -10.57
CA ALA A 280 -10.70 0.54 -9.39
C ALA A 280 -11.38 -0.69 -8.77
N TYR A 281 -12.70 -0.67 -8.62
CA TYR A 281 -13.44 -1.80 -8.10
C TYR A 281 -13.30 -3.05 -8.99
N ALA A 282 -13.35 -2.90 -10.32
CA ALA A 282 -13.14 -4.01 -11.25
C ALA A 282 -11.74 -4.62 -11.12
N LEU A 283 -10.69 -3.78 -11.06
CA LEU A 283 -9.31 -4.24 -10.86
C LEU A 283 -9.12 -4.98 -9.52
N LEU A 284 -9.75 -4.49 -8.45
CA LEU A 284 -9.73 -5.14 -7.14
C LEU A 284 -10.44 -6.49 -7.19
N GLN A 285 -11.55 -6.61 -7.94
CA GLN A 285 -12.25 -7.89 -8.13
C GLN A 285 -11.40 -8.88 -8.94
N GLU A 286 -10.70 -8.44 -9.99
CA GLU A 286 -9.74 -9.27 -10.72
C GLU A 286 -8.62 -9.78 -9.81
N ALA A 287 -8.07 -8.89 -8.96
CA ALA A 287 -7.05 -9.25 -7.99
C ALA A 287 -7.58 -10.24 -6.93
N LEU A 288 -8.80 -10.04 -6.43
CA LEU A 288 -9.48 -10.93 -5.48
C LEU A 288 -9.85 -12.29 -6.09
N ALA A 289 -10.01 -12.39 -7.40
CA ALA A 289 -10.19 -13.69 -8.07
C ALA A 289 -8.92 -14.56 -7.98
N ILE A 290 -7.74 -13.93 -7.84
CA ILE A 290 -6.44 -14.61 -7.68
C ILE A 290 -6.13 -14.83 -6.20
N GLU A 291 -6.32 -13.82 -5.35
CA GLU A 291 -6.10 -13.89 -3.89
C GLU A 291 -7.38 -13.51 -3.09
N PRO A 292 -8.33 -14.45 -2.92
CA PRO A 292 -9.64 -14.15 -2.34
C PRO A 292 -9.63 -13.70 -0.88
N GLU A 293 -8.56 -14.01 -0.15
CA GLU A 293 -8.42 -13.74 1.29
C GLU A 293 -7.47 -12.57 1.57
N ASN A 294 -6.99 -11.86 0.54
CA ASN A 294 -6.08 -10.75 0.71
C ASN A 294 -6.82 -9.55 1.34
N ALA A 295 -6.49 -9.26 2.60
CA ALA A 295 -7.16 -8.23 3.40
C ALA A 295 -7.03 -6.80 2.82
N MET A 296 -5.91 -6.48 2.17
CA MET A 296 -5.71 -5.19 1.52
C MET A 296 -6.67 -5.02 0.35
N LEU A 297 -6.80 -6.04 -0.50
CA LEU A 297 -7.74 -6.01 -1.63
C LEU A 297 -9.19 -5.94 -1.14
N LEU A 298 -9.54 -6.75 -0.14
CA LEU A 298 -10.89 -6.78 0.45
C LEU A 298 -11.28 -5.41 1.03
N SER A 299 -10.38 -4.79 1.79
CA SER A 299 -10.63 -3.48 2.41
C SER A 299 -10.76 -2.35 1.40
N HIS A 300 -9.94 -2.32 0.35
CA HIS A 300 -10.06 -1.31 -0.71
C HIS A 300 -11.29 -1.52 -1.60
N ALA A 301 -11.70 -2.78 -1.83
CA ALA A 301 -12.93 -3.07 -2.54
C ALA A 301 -14.15 -2.63 -1.72
N ALA A 302 -14.12 -2.87 -0.41
CA ALA A 302 -15.13 -2.36 0.52
C ALA A 302 -15.18 -0.83 0.52
N TRP A 303 -14.03 -0.16 0.54
CA TRP A 303 -13.93 1.30 0.49
C TRP A 303 -14.48 1.87 -0.83
N ALA A 304 -14.15 1.26 -1.98
CA ALA A 304 -14.68 1.70 -3.27
C ALA A 304 -16.21 1.67 -3.31
N LEU A 305 -16.84 0.61 -2.78
CA LEU A 305 -18.29 0.51 -2.68
C LEU A 305 -18.87 1.44 -1.62
N GLU A 306 -18.24 1.56 -0.45
CA GLU A 306 -18.69 2.48 0.60
C GLU A 306 -18.71 3.92 0.10
N HIS A 307 -17.66 4.36 -0.59
CA HIS A 307 -17.60 5.68 -1.18
C HIS A 307 -18.74 5.88 -2.19
N ARG A 308 -18.96 4.92 -3.10
CA ARG A 308 -20.06 4.97 -4.09
C ARG A 308 -21.44 5.07 -3.42
N ILE A 309 -21.66 4.32 -2.34
CA ILE A 309 -22.92 4.33 -1.57
C ILE A 309 -23.11 5.66 -0.83
N THR A 310 -22.06 6.17 -0.19
CA THR A 310 -22.11 7.39 0.64
C THR A 310 -22.26 8.66 -0.20
N MET A 311 -21.76 8.66 -1.44
CA MET A 311 -21.97 9.74 -2.41
C MET A 311 -23.30 9.62 -3.18
N GLY A 312 -24.03 8.52 -3.04
CA GLY A 312 -25.29 8.30 -3.76
C GLY A 312 -25.11 8.07 -5.26
N TRP A 313 -23.93 7.61 -5.68
CA TRP A 313 -23.61 7.30 -7.07
C TRP A 313 -24.38 6.06 -7.56
N PRO A 314 -24.42 5.82 -8.90
CA PRO A 314 -25.05 4.62 -9.44
C PRO A 314 -24.50 3.34 -8.79
N ARG A 315 -25.28 2.26 -8.80
CA ARG A 315 -24.80 0.94 -8.32
C ARG A 315 -23.95 0.22 -9.37
N LEU A 316 -22.99 -0.59 -8.93
CA LEU A 316 -22.21 -1.50 -9.78
C LEU A 316 -22.87 -2.87 -9.90
N GLY A 317 -23.38 -3.40 -8.78
CA GLY A 317 -23.98 -4.71 -8.66
C GLY A 317 -25.47 -4.67 -8.31
N LYS A 318 -25.99 -5.85 -7.93
CA LYS A 318 -27.40 -5.99 -7.52
C LYS A 318 -27.65 -5.41 -6.13
N ASP A 319 -26.73 -5.67 -5.21
CA ASP A 319 -26.78 -5.28 -3.80
C ASP A 319 -25.38 -4.89 -3.30
N ASP A 320 -24.92 -3.70 -3.72
CA ASP A 320 -23.61 -3.15 -3.37
C ASP A 320 -23.45 -2.98 -1.86
N LYS A 321 -24.55 -2.73 -1.15
CA LYS A 321 -24.57 -2.61 0.31
C LYS A 321 -24.14 -3.93 0.96
N ALA A 322 -24.81 -5.02 0.61
CA ALA A 322 -24.48 -6.34 1.15
C ALA A 322 -23.04 -6.77 0.80
N GLU A 323 -22.60 -6.49 -0.43
CA GLU A 323 -21.24 -6.81 -0.89
C GLU A 323 -20.19 -6.00 -0.12
N CYS A 324 -20.39 -4.69 0.05
CA CYS A 324 -19.50 -3.83 0.84
C CYS A 324 -19.32 -4.36 2.27
N ILE A 325 -20.42 -4.73 2.95
CA ILE A 325 -20.40 -5.28 4.31
C ILE A 325 -19.67 -6.62 4.34
N SER A 326 -19.92 -7.49 3.36
CA SER A 326 -19.24 -8.79 3.22
C SER A 326 -17.73 -8.62 3.07
N LEU A 327 -17.29 -7.75 2.15
CA LEU A 327 -15.89 -7.43 1.91
C LEU A 327 -15.23 -6.85 3.17
N ALA A 328 -15.88 -5.91 3.86
CA ALA A 328 -15.36 -5.32 5.08
C ALA A 328 -15.17 -6.36 6.20
N ARG A 329 -16.16 -7.23 6.43
CA ARG A 329 -16.07 -8.29 7.47
C ARG A 329 -14.98 -9.30 7.15
N ARG A 330 -14.86 -9.73 5.88
CA ARG A 330 -13.77 -10.61 5.43
C ARG A 330 -12.40 -9.92 5.55
N GLY A 331 -12.32 -8.65 5.17
CA GLY A 331 -11.10 -7.85 5.32
C GLY A 331 -10.61 -7.82 6.77
N LEU A 332 -11.52 -7.61 7.73
CA LEU A 332 -11.18 -7.67 9.15
C LEU A 332 -10.71 -9.06 9.60
N GLN A 333 -11.35 -10.14 9.13
CA GLN A 333 -10.95 -11.52 9.44
C GLN A 333 -9.51 -11.82 9.01
N HIS A 334 -9.08 -11.30 7.88
CA HIS A 334 -7.74 -11.52 7.32
C HIS A 334 -6.74 -10.38 7.61
N SER A 335 -7.16 -9.33 8.32
CA SER A 335 -6.37 -8.11 8.53
C SER A 335 -5.04 -8.33 9.25
N ALA A 336 -4.93 -9.37 10.08
CA ALA A 336 -3.81 -9.60 11.00
C ALA A 336 -3.45 -8.35 11.84
N GLY A 337 -4.43 -7.49 12.13
CA GLY A 337 -4.24 -6.23 12.85
C GLY A 337 -3.59 -5.11 12.02
N ASP A 338 -3.65 -5.18 10.69
CA ASP A 338 -3.24 -4.08 9.80
C ASP A 338 -4.12 -2.83 10.05
N PRO A 339 -3.52 -1.71 10.49
CA PRO A 339 -4.25 -0.49 10.81
C PRO A 339 -5.07 0.09 9.65
N ARG A 340 -4.54 0.05 8.43
CA ARG A 340 -5.21 0.64 7.25
C ARG A 340 -6.38 -0.22 6.80
N VAL A 341 -6.21 -1.54 6.79
CA VAL A 341 -7.30 -2.49 6.56
C VAL A 341 -8.41 -2.26 7.59
N MET A 342 -8.05 -2.19 8.88
CA MET A 342 -9.01 -1.94 9.95
C MET A 342 -9.74 -0.62 9.75
N ALA A 343 -9.04 0.46 9.37
CA ALA A 343 -9.67 1.76 9.14
C ALA A 343 -10.69 1.74 8.00
N HIS A 344 -10.33 1.24 6.82
CA HIS A 344 -11.25 1.13 5.69
C HIS A 344 -12.46 0.24 6.02
N CYS A 345 -12.24 -0.94 6.62
CA CYS A 345 -13.34 -1.83 6.97
C CYS A 345 -14.22 -1.25 8.09
N GLY A 346 -13.62 -0.57 9.08
CA GLY A 346 -14.35 0.10 10.16
C GLY A 346 -15.25 1.22 9.62
N MET A 347 -14.74 2.03 8.69
CA MET A 347 -15.55 3.04 8.01
C MET A 347 -16.65 2.41 7.16
N ALA A 348 -16.35 1.36 6.39
CA ALA A 348 -17.35 0.64 5.61
C ALA A 348 -18.52 0.11 6.46
N LEU A 349 -18.23 -0.49 7.61
CA LEU A 349 -19.27 -0.95 8.54
C LEU A 349 -20.06 0.22 9.16
N LEU A 350 -19.37 1.28 9.57
CA LEU A 350 -19.98 2.46 10.16
C LEU A 350 -20.92 3.18 9.18
N GLN A 351 -20.49 3.39 7.95
CA GLN A 351 -21.22 4.18 6.95
C GLN A 351 -22.26 3.36 6.19
N THR A 352 -21.99 2.09 5.91
CA THR A 352 -22.85 1.24 5.08
C THR A 352 -23.78 0.37 5.93
N ASP A 353 -23.25 -0.39 6.90
CA ASP A 353 -24.04 -1.24 7.80
C ASP A 353 -24.79 -0.43 8.87
N LYS A 354 -24.30 0.80 9.14
CA LYS A 354 -24.72 1.63 10.28
C LYS A 354 -24.39 0.95 11.62
N ASP A 355 -23.42 0.05 11.64
CA ASP A 355 -22.84 -0.52 12.85
C ASP A 355 -21.89 0.50 13.47
N TYR A 356 -22.48 1.48 14.15
CA TYR A 356 -21.73 2.59 14.73
C TYR A 356 -20.83 2.17 15.89
N GLU A 357 -21.25 1.17 16.67
CA GLU A 357 -20.47 0.71 17.82
C GLU A 357 -19.30 -0.17 17.35
N GLY A 358 -19.57 -1.15 16.47
CA GLY A 358 -18.54 -2.02 15.92
C GLY A 358 -17.54 -1.25 15.05
N GLY A 359 -18.03 -0.38 14.16
CA GLY A 359 -17.19 0.47 13.32
C GLY A 359 -16.26 1.38 14.14
N MET A 360 -16.79 2.08 15.15
CA MET A 360 -15.98 2.91 16.04
C MET A 360 -14.93 2.09 16.80
N ALA A 361 -15.30 0.92 17.34
CA ALA A 361 -14.36 0.07 18.07
C ALA A 361 -13.18 -0.37 17.19
N VAL A 362 -13.44 -0.73 15.93
CA VAL A 362 -12.40 -1.07 14.95
C VAL A 362 -11.50 0.12 14.64
N LEU A 363 -12.07 1.32 14.48
CA LEU A 363 -11.32 2.54 14.17
C LEU A 363 -10.45 3.04 15.34
N GLU A 364 -10.92 2.88 16.57
CA GLU A 364 -10.10 3.13 17.77
C GLU A 364 -8.93 2.14 17.85
N ALA A 365 -9.17 0.85 17.54
CA ALA A 365 -8.10 -0.15 17.48
C ALA A 365 -7.07 0.17 16.38
N ALA A 366 -7.52 0.63 15.20
CA ALA A 366 -6.65 1.10 14.13
C ALA A 366 -5.81 2.31 14.56
N SER A 367 -6.44 3.31 15.18
CA SER A 367 -5.77 4.51 15.68
C SER A 367 -4.72 4.18 16.74
N ALA A 368 -5.00 3.23 17.63
CA ALA A 368 -4.04 2.77 18.63
C ALA A 368 -2.87 1.99 18.01
N ALA A 369 -3.14 1.19 16.96
CA ALA A 369 -2.14 0.38 16.29
C ALA A 369 -1.16 1.22 15.45
N ASN A 370 -1.66 2.22 14.71
CA ASN A 370 -0.82 3.19 14.03
C ASN A 370 -1.44 4.60 14.02
N PRO A 371 -1.06 5.47 14.98
CA PRO A 371 -1.57 6.83 15.05
C PRO A 371 -0.95 7.79 14.02
N ASN A 372 0.04 7.34 13.25
CA ASN A 372 0.79 8.14 12.26
C ASN A 372 0.41 7.78 10.81
N ASP A 373 -0.49 6.80 10.61
CA ASP A 373 -1.07 6.56 9.29
C ASP A 373 -2.12 7.65 9.00
N LEU A 374 -1.94 8.36 7.88
CA LEU A 374 -2.79 9.50 7.52
C LEU A 374 -4.24 9.10 7.26
N MET A 375 -4.45 7.96 6.61
CA MET A 375 -5.78 7.43 6.34
C MET A 375 -6.46 7.01 7.64
N VAL A 376 -5.74 6.35 8.55
CA VAL A 376 -6.25 6.00 9.89
C VAL A 376 -6.64 7.26 10.66
N ALA A 377 -5.80 8.30 10.64
CA ALA A 377 -6.07 9.56 11.34
C ALA A 377 -7.31 10.28 10.76
N ALA A 378 -7.45 10.32 9.43
CA ALA A 378 -8.60 10.89 8.75
C ALA A 378 -9.89 10.12 9.10
N CYS A 379 -9.87 8.78 8.98
CA CYS A 379 -11.00 7.93 9.33
C CYS A 379 -11.42 8.10 10.79
N SER A 380 -10.46 8.19 11.71
CA SER A 380 -10.72 8.44 13.14
C SER A 380 -11.46 9.76 13.38
N GLY A 381 -11.08 10.83 12.68
CA GLY A 381 -11.75 12.13 12.75
C GLY A 381 -13.17 12.11 12.16
N ILE A 382 -13.34 11.47 11.00
CA ILE A 382 -14.64 11.34 10.32
C ILE A 382 -15.61 10.50 11.15
N ALA A 383 -15.12 9.41 11.74
CA ALA A 383 -15.93 8.56 12.59
C ALA A 383 -16.39 9.29 13.86
N ALA A 384 -15.52 10.09 14.49
CA ALA A 384 -15.88 10.97 15.58
C ALA A 384 -16.92 12.03 15.15
N LEU A 385 -16.78 12.61 13.95
CA LEU A 385 -17.75 13.55 13.39
C LEU A 385 -19.15 12.92 13.26
N HIS A 386 -19.22 11.65 12.89
CA HIS A 386 -20.49 10.94 12.74
C HIS A 386 -21.06 10.41 14.07
N CYS A 387 -20.21 9.86 14.92
CA CYS A 387 -20.62 9.02 16.05
C CYS A 387 -20.18 9.50 17.43
N GLY A 388 -19.18 10.37 17.51
CA GLY A 388 -18.56 10.91 18.73
C GLY A 388 -18.94 12.35 19.00
N ASP A 389 -18.13 13.09 19.74
CA ASP A 389 -18.32 14.51 20.03
C ASP A 389 -17.70 15.41 18.93
N ILE A 390 -18.30 16.58 18.65
CA ILE A 390 -17.84 17.48 17.57
C ILE A 390 -16.48 18.11 17.88
N ASP A 391 -16.21 18.48 19.14
CA ASP A 391 -14.91 19.07 19.50
C ASP A 391 -13.80 18.01 19.40
N GLN A 392 -14.09 16.76 19.81
CA GLN A 392 -13.16 15.64 19.60
C GLN A 392 -12.93 15.34 18.11
N ALA A 393 -13.98 15.45 17.29
CA ALA A 393 -13.85 15.28 15.84
C ALA A 393 -12.92 16.34 15.24
N LEU A 394 -13.11 17.62 15.58
CA LEU A 394 -12.25 18.71 15.14
C LEU A 394 -10.80 18.52 15.60
N GLU A 395 -10.57 18.10 16.85
CA GLU A 395 -9.22 17.80 17.35
C GLU A 395 -8.53 16.74 16.49
N ARG A 396 -9.22 15.63 16.23
CA ARG A 396 -8.69 14.51 15.42
C ARG A 396 -8.43 14.92 13.97
N LEU A 397 -9.36 15.64 13.35
CA LEU A 397 -9.23 16.09 11.96
C LEU A 397 -8.12 17.14 11.80
N HIS A 398 -7.99 18.08 12.74
CA HIS A 398 -6.88 19.02 12.74
C HIS A 398 -5.54 18.32 12.96
N ARG A 399 -5.49 17.29 13.82
CA ARG A 399 -4.31 16.44 13.96
C ARG A 399 -3.97 15.76 12.64
N ALA A 400 -4.94 15.17 11.93
CA ALA A 400 -4.72 14.53 10.63
C ALA A 400 -4.13 15.53 9.60
N VAL A 401 -4.70 16.73 9.48
CA VAL A 401 -4.15 17.79 8.60
C VAL A 401 -2.76 18.22 9.04
N LYS A 402 -2.50 18.30 10.35
CA LYS A 402 -1.17 18.64 10.90
C LYS A 402 -0.15 17.52 10.67
N LEU A 403 -0.57 16.25 10.65
CA LEU A 403 0.23 15.07 10.27
C LEU A 403 0.45 14.97 8.76
N GLY A 404 -0.28 15.74 7.95
CA GLY A 404 -0.22 15.76 6.48
C GLY A 404 -0.46 17.11 5.78
N PRO A 405 0.27 18.23 6.01
CA PRO A 405 -0.02 19.51 5.36
C PRO A 405 0.04 19.49 3.82
N ARG A 406 0.76 18.52 3.26
CA ARG A 406 0.86 18.26 1.82
C ARG A 406 0.32 16.89 1.43
N ASP A 407 -0.47 16.29 2.30
CA ASP A 407 -1.15 15.03 2.01
C ASP A 407 -2.17 15.25 0.89
N PRO A 408 -2.05 14.55 -0.25
CA PRO A 408 -3.03 14.61 -1.32
C PRO A 408 -4.45 14.21 -0.87
N ASP A 409 -4.55 13.36 0.16
CA ASP A 409 -5.82 12.87 0.71
C ASP A 409 -6.36 13.72 1.87
N ALA A 410 -5.70 14.85 2.20
CA ALA A 410 -6.17 15.77 3.24
C ALA A 410 -7.58 16.34 2.97
N ARG A 411 -8.10 16.21 1.74
CA ARG A 411 -9.48 16.59 1.37
C ARG A 411 -10.54 16.00 2.29
N PHE A 412 -10.37 14.75 2.73
CA PHE A 412 -11.30 14.09 3.65
C PHE A 412 -11.35 14.82 4.99
N SER A 413 -10.18 15.12 5.56
CA SER A 413 -10.07 15.80 6.84
C SER A 413 -10.55 17.26 6.76
N LEU A 414 -10.18 17.97 5.69
CA LEU A 414 -10.60 19.35 5.46
C LEU A 414 -12.11 19.48 5.27
N THR A 415 -12.72 18.56 4.54
CA THR A 415 -14.18 18.51 4.37
C THR A 415 -14.88 18.15 5.68
N GLY A 416 -14.33 17.20 6.45
CA GLY A 416 -14.84 16.88 7.79
C GLY A 416 -14.82 18.09 8.73
N ILE A 417 -13.73 18.89 8.70
CA ILE A 417 -13.64 20.14 9.46
C ILE A 417 -14.71 21.12 8.98
N ALA A 418 -14.85 21.30 7.67
CA ALA A 418 -15.87 22.19 7.12
C ALA A 418 -17.29 21.79 7.53
N MET A 419 -17.61 20.50 7.53
CA MET A 419 -18.90 19.99 8.02
C MET A 419 -19.11 20.30 9.51
N ALA A 420 -18.10 20.08 10.35
CA ALA A 420 -18.16 20.40 11.77
C ALA A 420 -18.37 21.91 12.01
N GLU A 421 -17.68 22.77 11.25
CA GLU A 421 -17.82 24.22 11.34
C GLU A 421 -19.20 24.70 10.87
N ILE A 422 -19.76 24.12 9.80
CA ILE A 422 -21.15 24.38 9.38
C ILE A 422 -22.12 24.04 10.51
N PHE A 423 -21.95 22.89 11.16
CA PHE A 423 -22.79 22.50 12.29
C PHE A 423 -22.67 23.47 13.47
N ARG A 424 -21.49 24.07 13.70
CA ARG A 424 -21.26 25.11 14.71
C ARG A 424 -21.75 26.50 14.29
N GLY A 425 -22.19 26.68 13.05
CA GLY A 425 -22.58 27.98 12.48
C GLY A 425 -21.41 28.87 12.05
N ASN A 426 -20.19 28.34 12.00
CA ASN A 426 -18.97 29.04 11.61
C ASN A 426 -18.73 28.93 10.10
N TYR A 427 -19.60 29.53 9.30
CA TYR A 427 -19.63 29.32 7.84
C TYR A 427 -18.39 29.82 7.11
N GLU A 428 -17.77 30.92 7.54
CA GLU A 428 -16.52 31.43 6.95
C GLU A 428 -15.35 30.46 7.15
N ALA A 429 -15.25 29.85 8.33
CA ALA A 429 -14.25 28.83 8.62
C ALA A 429 -14.50 27.58 7.74
N ALA A 430 -15.76 27.21 7.55
CA ALA A 430 -16.11 26.11 6.65
C ALA A 430 -15.71 26.38 5.20
N ILE A 431 -15.98 27.58 4.67
CA ILE A 431 -15.55 27.99 3.32
C ILE A 431 -14.03 27.89 3.20
N SER A 432 -13.27 28.36 4.19
CA SER A 432 -11.81 28.30 4.17
C SER A 432 -11.28 26.86 4.04
N HIS A 433 -11.80 25.94 4.85
CA HIS A 433 -11.38 24.54 4.82
C HIS A 433 -11.86 23.82 3.55
N ALA A 434 -13.12 24.00 3.15
CA ALA A 434 -13.66 23.39 1.94
C ALA A 434 -12.98 23.92 0.66
N SER A 435 -12.59 25.19 0.62
CA SER A 435 -11.81 25.74 -0.52
C SER A 435 -10.44 25.08 -0.64
N ARG A 436 -9.79 24.79 0.49
CA ARG A 436 -8.52 24.03 0.51
C ARG A 436 -8.73 22.58 0.07
N SER A 437 -9.84 21.95 0.47
CA SER A 437 -10.23 20.62 0.00
C SER A 437 -10.40 20.61 -1.53
N LEU A 438 -11.11 21.61 -2.07
CA LEU A 438 -11.36 21.75 -3.51
C LEU A 438 -10.07 21.90 -4.33
N ALA A 439 -9.09 22.62 -3.77
CA ALA A 439 -7.78 22.78 -4.39
C ALA A 439 -6.96 21.47 -4.46
N LEU A 440 -7.28 20.48 -3.62
CA LEU A 440 -6.62 19.16 -3.63
C LEU A 440 -7.31 18.21 -4.61
N ASN A 441 -8.65 18.15 -4.61
CA ASN A 441 -9.41 17.33 -5.54
C ASN A 441 -10.75 18.00 -5.91
N ALA A 442 -10.93 18.27 -7.21
CA ALA A 442 -12.14 18.89 -7.76
C ALA A 442 -13.27 17.89 -8.10
N HIS A 443 -13.02 16.58 -7.99
CA HIS A 443 -14.04 15.54 -8.18
C HIS A 443 -14.66 15.07 -6.85
N PHE A 444 -14.30 15.65 -5.71
CA PHE A 444 -14.82 15.23 -4.41
C PHE A 444 -16.15 15.93 -4.06
N ASP A 445 -17.29 15.29 -4.35
CA ASP A 445 -18.66 15.82 -4.17
C ASP A 445 -18.90 16.51 -2.81
N PRO A 446 -18.52 15.92 -1.66
CA PRO A 446 -18.77 16.50 -0.35
C PRO A 446 -18.19 17.90 -0.16
N THR A 447 -17.10 18.22 -0.85
CA THR A 447 -16.50 19.57 -0.81
C THR A 447 -17.49 20.61 -1.33
N TYR A 448 -18.16 20.30 -2.44
CA TYR A 448 -19.19 21.16 -3.00
C TYR A 448 -20.39 21.27 -2.07
N TRP A 449 -20.79 20.18 -1.41
CA TRP A 449 -21.89 20.24 -0.45
C TRP A 449 -21.61 21.26 0.66
N MET A 450 -20.39 21.26 1.19
CA MET A 450 -19.96 22.20 2.23
C MET A 450 -19.91 23.64 1.71
N LEU A 451 -19.32 23.87 0.52
CA LEU A 451 -19.23 25.21 -0.09
C LEU A 451 -20.62 25.79 -0.39
N ILE A 452 -21.50 25.01 -1.01
CA ILE A 452 -22.87 25.42 -1.33
C ILE A 452 -23.60 25.80 -0.04
N ALA A 453 -23.56 24.93 0.97
CA ALA A 453 -24.28 25.16 2.21
C ALA A 453 -23.76 26.38 2.98
N ALA A 454 -22.44 26.51 3.13
CA ALA A 454 -21.84 27.62 3.85
C ALA A 454 -22.11 28.97 3.14
N HIS A 455 -21.97 29.03 1.81
CA HIS A 455 -22.31 30.25 1.06
C HIS A 455 -23.81 30.59 1.15
N ALA A 456 -24.69 29.60 1.07
CA ALA A 456 -26.13 29.82 1.18
C ALA A 456 -26.55 30.36 2.56
N HIS A 457 -25.95 29.87 3.65
CA HIS A 457 -26.21 30.37 5.00
C HIS A 457 -25.68 31.79 5.25
N LEU A 458 -24.59 32.19 4.58
CA LEU A 458 -24.09 33.57 4.59
C LEU A 458 -24.89 34.52 3.68
N GLY A 459 -25.86 34.01 2.91
CA GLY A 459 -26.62 34.79 1.93
C GLY A 459 -25.88 35.04 0.62
N ASN A 460 -24.70 34.44 0.41
CA ASN A 460 -23.90 34.51 -0.82
C ASN A 460 -24.48 33.58 -1.89
N MET A 461 -25.73 33.82 -2.28
CA MET A 461 -26.52 32.91 -3.13
C MET A 461 -25.97 32.76 -4.55
N GLU A 462 -25.27 33.77 -5.07
CA GLU A 462 -24.64 33.67 -6.38
C GLU A 462 -23.52 32.62 -6.37
N GLN A 463 -22.60 32.70 -5.40
CA GLN A 463 -21.53 31.71 -5.21
C GLN A 463 -22.09 30.33 -4.90
N ALA A 464 -23.13 30.23 -4.05
CA ALA A 464 -23.77 28.94 -3.75
C ALA A 464 -24.30 28.26 -5.02
N ARG A 465 -24.94 29.01 -5.94
CA ARG A 465 -25.43 28.48 -7.22
C ARG A 465 -24.30 28.14 -8.19
N GLN A 466 -23.20 28.89 -8.19
CA GLN A 466 -22.02 28.56 -8.99
C GLN A 466 -21.44 27.21 -8.58
N PHE A 467 -21.30 26.96 -7.28
CA PHE A 467 -20.84 25.65 -6.78
C PHE A 467 -21.86 24.54 -7.02
N LEU A 468 -23.17 24.83 -6.95
CA LEU A 468 -24.20 23.86 -7.31
C LEU A 468 -24.09 23.43 -8.78
N HIS A 469 -23.93 24.39 -9.70
CA HIS A 469 -23.72 24.08 -11.11
C HIS A 469 -22.42 23.28 -11.34
N ALA A 470 -21.36 23.56 -10.58
CA ALA A 470 -20.12 22.79 -10.65
C ALA A 470 -20.31 21.34 -10.15
N LEU A 471 -21.06 21.15 -9.07
CA LEU A 471 -21.43 19.81 -8.58
C LEU A 471 -22.27 19.05 -9.62
N GLU A 472 -23.28 19.68 -10.22
CA GLU A 472 -24.11 19.07 -11.27
C GLU A 472 -23.31 18.69 -12.52
N ALA A 473 -22.16 19.33 -12.77
CA ALA A 473 -21.28 18.98 -13.89
C ALA A 473 -20.50 17.69 -13.65
N ILE A 474 -20.13 17.38 -12.40
CA ILE A 474 -19.40 16.15 -12.04
C ILE A 474 -20.33 15.01 -11.60
N ALA A 475 -21.51 15.35 -11.07
CA ALA A 475 -22.52 14.40 -10.61
C ALA A 475 -23.93 14.82 -11.12
N PRO A 476 -24.28 14.57 -12.39
CA PRO A 476 -25.52 15.06 -13.00
C PRO A 476 -26.82 14.55 -12.37
N ASP A 477 -26.77 13.36 -11.74
CA ASP A 477 -27.92 12.71 -11.12
C ASP A 477 -28.01 12.94 -9.60
N VAL A 478 -27.20 13.87 -9.06
CA VAL A 478 -27.16 14.17 -7.62
C VAL A 478 -28.49 14.75 -7.13
N THR A 479 -28.98 14.26 -5.99
CA THR A 479 -30.25 14.70 -5.37
C THR A 479 -30.10 14.84 -3.86
N LEU A 480 -30.94 15.66 -3.22
CA LEU A 480 -30.95 15.79 -1.76
C LEU A 480 -31.23 14.45 -1.08
N GLU A 481 -32.16 13.66 -1.61
CA GLU A 481 -32.51 12.34 -1.08
C GLU A 481 -31.36 11.34 -1.24
N GLY A 482 -30.65 11.37 -2.38
CA GLY A 482 -29.47 10.53 -2.63
C GLY A 482 -28.35 10.82 -1.63
N ILE A 483 -28.02 12.10 -1.44
CA ILE A 483 -27.04 12.54 -0.45
C ILE A 483 -27.44 12.07 0.95
N LEU A 484 -28.69 12.35 1.37
CA LEU A 484 -29.21 11.99 2.69
C LEU A 484 -29.19 10.47 2.92
N ALA A 485 -29.54 9.66 1.93
CA ALA A 485 -29.52 8.20 2.03
C ALA A 485 -28.11 7.64 2.30
N GLY A 486 -27.08 8.30 1.76
CA GLY A 486 -25.67 7.97 2.01
C GLY A 486 -25.19 8.34 3.42
N GLN A 487 -25.78 9.36 4.06
CA GLN A 487 -25.26 9.89 5.32
C GLN A 487 -25.51 9.01 6.56
N PRO A 488 -24.67 9.11 7.60
CA PRO A 488 -24.93 8.46 8.89
C PRO A 488 -26.20 8.96 9.58
N ALA A 489 -26.97 8.03 10.16
CA ALA A 489 -28.25 8.27 10.82
C ALA A 489 -28.16 8.37 12.36
N LYS A 490 -26.99 8.16 12.98
CA LYS A 490 -26.84 8.21 14.46
C LYS A 490 -27.17 9.59 15.04
N ASN A 491 -26.71 10.66 14.36
CA ASN A 491 -26.90 12.04 14.76
C ASN A 491 -27.37 12.86 13.55
N PRO A 492 -28.63 12.69 13.09
CA PRO A 492 -29.08 13.25 11.82
C PRO A 492 -29.05 14.79 11.80
N GLN A 493 -29.18 15.42 12.97
CA GLN A 493 -29.10 16.87 13.14
C GLN A 493 -27.75 17.47 12.70
N ARG A 494 -26.67 16.68 12.68
CA ARG A 494 -25.33 17.17 12.29
C ARG A 494 -25.24 17.55 10.82
N PHE A 495 -26.04 16.90 9.98
CA PHE A 495 -26.04 17.14 8.54
C PHE A 495 -27.20 18.05 8.09
N THR A 496 -28.16 18.34 8.98
CA THR A 496 -29.31 19.20 8.67
C THR A 496 -28.91 20.57 8.11
N PRO A 497 -27.95 21.32 8.69
CA PRO A 497 -27.57 22.62 8.14
C PRO A 497 -26.99 22.52 6.73
N VAL A 498 -26.32 21.41 6.38
CA VAL A 498 -25.81 21.17 5.03
C VAL A 498 -26.98 21.01 4.04
N LEU A 499 -27.97 20.16 4.37
CA LEU A 499 -29.15 19.94 3.52
C LEU A 499 -29.99 21.20 3.35
N GLU A 500 -30.17 21.99 4.41
CA GLU A 500 -30.88 23.28 4.33
C GLU A 500 -30.16 24.25 3.39
N GLY A 501 -28.84 24.33 3.48
CA GLY A 501 -28.03 25.17 2.61
C GLY A 501 -28.11 24.76 1.15
N LEU A 502 -28.05 23.45 0.86
CA LEU A 502 -28.24 22.89 -0.48
C LEU A 502 -29.63 23.21 -1.05
N ALA A 503 -30.69 23.01 -0.26
CA ALA A 503 -32.06 23.33 -0.65
C ALA A 503 -32.25 24.82 -0.93
N ARG A 504 -31.66 25.69 -0.10
CA ARG A 504 -31.67 27.16 -0.29
C ARG A 504 -30.96 27.60 -1.58
N ALA A 505 -29.91 26.90 -1.98
CA ALA A 505 -29.19 27.15 -3.22
C ALA A 505 -29.97 26.71 -4.48
N GLY A 506 -31.07 25.97 -4.31
CA GLY A 506 -31.94 25.50 -5.39
C GLY A 506 -31.69 24.06 -5.84
N MET A 507 -30.97 23.26 -5.04
CA MET A 507 -30.82 21.83 -5.30
C MET A 507 -32.20 21.16 -5.26
N ARG A 508 -32.50 20.37 -6.29
CA ARG A 508 -33.85 19.80 -6.49
C ARG A 508 -34.16 18.74 -5.42
N PRO A 509 -35.26 18.89 -4.66
CA PRO A 509 -35.94 17.74 -4.09
C PRO A 509 -36.65 16.96 -5.21
N ARG A 510 -36.86 15.66 -5.05
CA ARG A 510 -37.50 14.85 -6.11
C ARG A 510 -38.96 15.33 -6.37
N PRO A 511 -39.46 15.30 -7.63
CA PRO A 511 -40.90 15.33 -7.89
C PRO A 511 -41.63 14.09 -7.38
#